data_AF-A0AAE0KD96-F1
#
_entry.id   AF-A0AAE0KD96-F1
#
_cell.length_a   1.000
_cell.length_b   1.000
_cell.length_c   1.000
_cell.angle_alpha   90.00
_cell.angle_beta   90.00
_cell.angle_gamma   90.00
#
_symmetry.space_group_name_H-M   'P 1'
#
loop_
_entity.id
_entity.type
_entity.pdbx_description
1 polymer ?
#
loop_
_entity_poly.entity_id
_entity_poly.type
_entity_poly.pdbx_seq_one_letter_code
_entity_poly.pdbx_strand_id
1 'polypeptide(L)'
;MGPPPLATIVACSAEASKNFVEWYYASINDGKSVVQGYVNASERYTVAGQPPADICINGRVVATPEEWDALLAQQRRAANPTASANPFASTDKVDTVRYEVASYDVHVINSDYRFAAPPEVLVDYTITSNGGARRKAEGSVRIVMMLTVSGTVHFTATDGRPLAEQHFHDVFILVPNWDAILRHGSKATRRYIAISHTYRAY
;
A
#
# COMPACT_ATOMS: atom_id res chain seq x y z
N MET A 1 -21.78 10.44 18.95
CA MET A 1 -20.38 10.81 18.63
C MET A 1 -20.36 11.26 17.19
N GLY A 2 -19.93 12.49 16.91
CA GLY A 2 -19.89 13.02 15.54
C GLY A 2 -18.63 12.55 14.80
N PRO A 3 -18.68 12.38 13.46
CA PRO A 3 -17.50 12.06 12.68
C PRO A 3 -16.42 13.16 12.83
N PRO A 4 -15.13 12.83 12.62
CA PRO A 4 -14.07 13.85 12.60
C PRO A 4 -14.37 14.92 11.53
N PRO A 5 -13.89 16.17 11.73
CA PRO A 5 -14.09 17.24 10.75
C PRO A 5 -13.56 16.84 9.37
N LEU A 6 -14.27 17.25 8.30
CA LEU A 6 -13.90 16.91 6.92
C LEU A 6 -12.47 17.33 6.58
N ALA A 7 -12.04 18.52 7.02
CA ALA A 7 -10.69 19.01 6.79
C ALA A 7 -9.61 18.06 7.36
N THR A 8 -9.84 17.51 8.54
CA THR A 8 -8.94 16.53 9.18
C THR A 8 -8.92 15.22 8.39
N ILE A 9 -10.08 14.74 7.93
CA ILE A 9 -10.17 13.53 7.11
C ILE A 9 -9.35 13.70 5.82
N VAL A 10 -9.52 14.82 5.12
CA VAL A 10 -8.81 15.13 3.87
C VAL A 10 -7.31 15.23 4.09
N ALA A 11 -6.87 15.94 5.13
CA ALA A 11 -5.45 16.08 5.45
C ALA A 11 -4.82 14.71 5.77
N CYS A 12 -5.47 13.90 6.60
CA CYS A 12 -4.97 12.58 6.96
C CYS A 12 -4.98 11.59 5.81
N SER A 13 -6.00 11.59 4.95
CA SER A 13 -6.03 10.70 3.79
C SER A 13 -4.95 11.06 2.78
N ALA A 14 -4.71 12.36 2.54
CA ALA A 14 -3.66 12.83 1.63
C ALA A 14 -2.25 12.49 2.15
N GLU A 15 -1.98 12.70 3.44
CA GLU A 15 -0.68 12.34 4.03
C GLU A 15 -0.48 10.82 4.02
N ALA A 16 -1.51 10.05 4.35
CA ALA A 16 -1.43 8.60 4.40
C ALA A 16 -1.21 7.96 3.03
N SER A 17 -1.95 8.40 2.00
CA SER A 17 -1.79 7.90 0.63
C SER A 17 -0.41 8.21 0.10
N LYS A 18 0.08 9.45 0.27
CA LYS A 18 1.43 9.85 -0.12
C LYS A 18 2.49 8.95 0.50
N ASN A 19 2.46 8.79 1.83
CA ASN A 19 3.44 7.98 2.54
C ASN A 19 3.41 6.50 2.10
N PHE A 20 2.21 5.95 1.86
CA PHE A 20 2.06 4.57 1.39
C PHE A 20 2.63 4.40 -0.01
N VAL A 21 2.26 5.26 -0.96
CA VAL A 21 2.74 5.22 -2.36
C VAL A 21 4.27 5.35 -2.41
N GLU A 22 4.83 6.36 -1.74
CA GLU A 22 6.27 6.59 -1.70
C GLU A 22 7.01 5.38 -1.13
N TRP A 23 6.53 4.81 -0.02
CA TRP A 23 7.15 3.62 0.57
C TRP A 23 7.01 2.38 -0.33
N TYR A 24 5.83 2.13 -0.88
CA TYR A 24 5.51 0.91 -1.62
C TYR A 24 6.33 0.83 -2.91
N TYR A 25 6.28 1.84 -3.76
CA TYR A 25 7.01 1.82 -5.03
C TYR A 25 8.51 2.02 -4.86
N ALA A 26 8.97 2.75 -3.83
CA ALA A 26 10.40 2.74 -3.49
C ALA A 26 10.87 1.35 -3.07
N SER A 27 10.06 0.62 -2.28
CA SER A 27 10.40 -0.75 -1.87
C SER A 27 10.46 -1.69 -3.07
N ILE A 28 9.50 -1.61 -4.00
CA ILE A 28 9.52 -2.42 -5.23
C ILE A 28 10.76 -2.12 -6.08
N ASN A 29 11.07 -0.83 -6.29
CA ASN A 29 12.21 -0.38 -7.08
C ASN A 29 13.55 -0.78 -6.44
N ASP A 30 13.63 -0.78 -5.10
CA ASP A 30 14.81 -1.23 -4.35
C ASP A 30 14.90 -2.77 -4.23
N GLY A 31 13.93 -3.52 -4.77
CA GLY A 31 13.86 -4.98 -4.63
C GLY A 31 13.58 -5.45 -3.20
N LYS A 32 13.03 -4.59 -2.34
CA LYS A 32 12.64 -4.88 -0.96
C LYS A 32 11.23 -5.48 -0.92
N SER A 33 10.97 -6.29 0.10
CA SER A 33 9.66 -6.91 0.34
C SER A 33 8.58 -5.87 0.67
N VAL A 34 7.39 -6.04 0.09
CA VAL A 34 6.20 -5.22 0.41
C VAL A 34 5.19 -5.94 1.30
N VAL A 35 5.47 -7.17 1.76
CA VAL A 35 4.58 -7.98 2.63
C VAL A 35 4.09 -7.20 3.86
N GLN A 36 4.97 -6.40 4.47
CA GLN A 36 4.63 -5.58 5.65
C GLN A 36 3.63 -4.45 5.38
N GLY A 37 3.29 -4.24 4.10
CA GLY A 37 2.26 -3.32 3.65
C GLY A 37 0.85 -3.91 3.65
N TYR A 38 0.66 -5.18 4.03
CA TYR A 38 -0.62 -5.88 3.96
C TYR A 38 -1.11 -6.30 5.36
N VAL A 39 -2.43 -6.45 5.51
CA VAL A 39 -3.07 -6.91 6.77
C VAL A 39 -2.56 -8.27 7.25
N ASN A 40 -2.08 -9.13 6.34
CA ASN A 40 -1.50 -10.44 6.66
C ASN A 40 -0.30 -10.35 7.64
N ALA A 41 0.45 -9.24 7.60
CA ALA A 41 1.59 -9.03 8.47
C ALA A 41 1.22 -8.41 9.84
N SER A 42 -0.06 -8.08 10.07
CA SER A 42 -0.52 -7.51 11.34
C SER A 42 -1.06 -8.59 12.26
N GLU A 43 -0.45 -8.69 13.44
CA GLU A 43 -0.88 -9.59 14.50
C GLU A 43 -2.29 -9.23 14.99
N ARG A 44 -2.61 -7.93 15.15
CA ARG A 44 -3.94 -7.49 15.59
C ARG A 44 -5.05 -7.88 14.63
N TYR A 45 -4.87 -7.68 13.33
CA TYR A 45 -5.86 -8.09 12.34
C TYR A 45 -6.00 -9.61 12.32
N THR A 46 -4.89 -10.34 12.42
CA THR A 46 -4.88 -11.81 12.49
C THR A 46 -5.67 -12.32 13.69
N VAL A 47 -5.40 -11.82 14.90
CA VAL A 47 -6.10 -12.19 16.13
C VAL A 47 -7.60 -11.84 16.07
N ALA A 48 -7.94 -10.73 15.42
CA ALA A 48 -9.33 -10.31 15.22
C ALA A 48 -10.08 -11.14 14.15
N GLY A 49 -9.44 -12.12 13.51
CA GLY A 49 -10.05 -12.97 12.48
C GLY A 49 -10.21 -12.28 11.13
N GLN A 50 -9.38 -11.27 10.83
CA GLN A 50 -9.33 -10.64 9.51
C GLN A 50 -8.97 -11.68 8.43
N PRO A 51 -9.76 -11.81 7.36
CA PRO A 51 -9.34 -12.59 6.20
C PRO A 51 -8.02 -12.08 5.60
N PRO A 52 -7.24 -12.96 4.94
CA PRO A 52 -6.10 -12.54 4.14
C PRO A 52 -6.45 -11.41 3.16
N ALA A 53 -5.48 -10.57 2.82
CA ALA A 53 -5.68 -9.53 1.83
C ALA A 53 -6.14 -10.13 0.50
N ASP A 54 -7.14 -9.51 -0.12
CA ASP A 54 -7.62 -9.89 -1.45
C ASP A 54 -6.70 -9.28 -2.52
N ILE A 55 -5.89 -10.12 -3.17
CA ILE A 55 -4.88 -9.68 -4.13
C ILE A 55 -5.20 -10.24 -5.52
N CYS A 56 -5.33 -9.35 -6.49
CA CYS A 56 -5.57 -9.69 -7.89
C CYS A 56 -4.54 -9.02 -8.79
N ILE A 57 -3.67 -9.81 -9.41
CA ILE A 57 -2.57 -9.33 -10.27
C ILE A 57 -2.88 -9.72 -11.72
N ASN A 58 -3.14 -8.74 -12.57
CA ASN A 58 -3.51 -8.94 -13.98
C ASN A 58 -4.72 -9.88 -14.19
N GLY A 59 -5.67 -9.89 -13.26
CA GLY A 59 -6.84 -10.78 -13.29
C GLY A 59 -6.60 -12.15 -12.66
N ARG A 60 -5.38 -12.45 -12.20
CA ARG A 60 -5.05 -13.66 -11.46
C ARG A 60 -5.15 -13.40 -9.96
N VAL A 61 -5.95 -14.19 -9.25
CA VAL A 61 -5.95 -14.18 -7.78
C VAL A 61 -4.60 -14.68 -7.26
N VAL A 62 -4.03 -13.92 -6.33
CA VAL A 62 -2.77 -14.21 -5.64
C VAL A 62 -3.12 -14.44 -4.18
N ALA A 63 -2.72 -15.58 -3.62
CA ALA A 63 -3.23 -16.00 -2.32
C ALA A 63 -2.59 -15.23 -1.14
N THR A 64 -1.36 -14.75 -1.33
CA THR A 64 -0.57 -14.13 -0.26
C THR A 64 0.31 -12.99 -0.77
N PRO A 65 0.61 -11.97 0.06
CA PRO A 65 1.58 -10.94 -0.27
C PRO A 65 2.98 -11.48 -0.60
N GLU A 66 3.37 -12.60 0.01
CA GLU A 66 4.65 -13.28 -0.26
C GLU A 66 4.70 -13.83 -1.69
N GLU A 67 3.58 -14.36 -2.19
CA GLU A 67 3.47 -14.80 -3.58
C GLU A 67 3.55 -13.59 -4.54
N TRP A 68 2.97 -12.44 -4.18
CA TRP A 68 3.13 -11.21 -4.95
C TRP A 68 4.59 -10.73 -5.00
N ASP A 69 5.29 -10.71 -3.86
CA ASP A 69 6.73 -10.42 -3.79
C ASP A 69 7.54 -11.36 -4.69
N ALA A 70 7.18 -12.65 -4.73
CA ALA A 70 7.82 -13.63 -5.60
C ALA A 70 7.58 -13.33 -7.10
N LEU A 71 6.38 -12.89 -7.48
CA LEU A 71 6.09 -12.47 -8.86
C LEU A 71 6.91 -11.24 -9.25
N LEU A 72 7.05 -10.24 -8.37
CA LEU A 72 7.92 -9.08 -8.60
C LEU A 72 9.39 -9.50 -8.78
N ALA A 73 9.87 -10.45 -7.97
CA ALA A 73 11.22 -11.00 -8.11
C ALA A 73 11.40 -11.79 -9.42
N GLN A 74 10.37 -12.51 -9.86
CA GLN A 74 10.37 -13.22 -11.14
C GLN A 74 10.38 -12.23 -12.32
N GLN A 75 9.57 -11.17 -12.27
CA GLN A 75 9.52 -10.14 -13.29
C GLN A 75 10.90 -9.49 -13.53
N ARG A 76 11.63 -9.19 -12.44
CA ARG A 76 13.00 -8.65 -12.52
C ARG A 76 14.02 -9.59 -13.16
N ARG A 77 13.71 -10.87 -13.28
CA ARG A 77 14.57 -11.91 -13.87
C ARG A 77 14.05 -12.42 -15.22
N ALA A 78 12.93 -11.88 -15.70
CA ALA A 78 12.27 -12.36 -16.90
C ALA A 78 13.05 -11.99 -18.17
N ALA A 79 12.82 -12.74 -19.25
CA ALA A 79 13.21 -12.32 -20.58
C ALA A 79 12.40 -11.08 -21.00
N ASN A 80 12.87 -10.35 -22.01
CA ASN A 80 12.14 -9.21 -22.57
C ASN A 80 10.65 -9.55 -22.77
N PRO A 81 9.71 -8.81 -22.15
CA PRO A 81 8.28 -9.13 -22.19
C PRO A 81 7.68 -9.03 -23.60
N THR A 82 8.35 -8.34 -24.54
CA THR A 82 7.92 -8.29 -25.94
C THR A 82 8.43 -9.46 -26.78
N ALA A 83 9.38 -10.27 -26.27
CA ALA A 83 9.99 -11.37 -27.01
C ALA A 83 9.01 -12.50 -27.38
N SER A 84 7.97 -12.74 -26.56
CA SER A 84 6.95 -13.75 -26.87
C SER A 84 5.91 -13.28 -27.89
N ALA A 85 5.72 -11.96 -28.02
CA ALA A 85 4.70 -11.37 -28.90
C ALA A 85 5.29 -10.89 -30.24
N ASN A 86 6.59 -10.61 -30.30
CA ASN A 86 7.27 -10.13 -31.49
C ASN A 86 8.53 -10.99 -31.76
N PRO A 87 8.57 -11.77 -32.85
CA PRO A 87 9.73 -12.59 -33.20
C PRO A 87 10.98 -11.77 -33.59
N PHE A 88 10.85 -10.45 -33.78
CA PHE A 88 11.96 -9.52 -34.01
C PHE A 88 12.38 -8.75 -32.75
N ALA A 89 11.71 -8.97 -31.62
CA ALA A 89 12.08 -8.31 -30.37
C ALA A 89 13.44 -8.81 -29.88
N SER A 90 14.15 -7.93 -29.19
CA SER A 90 15.43 -8.27 -28.55
C SER A 90 15.26 -9.49 -27.65
N THR A 91 16.15 -10.47 -27.77
CA THR A 91 16.24 -11.62 -26.85
C THR A 91 16.96 -11.27 -25.54
N ASP A 92 17.33 -10.00 -25.37
CA ASP A 92 17.99 -9.55 -24.15
C ASP A 92 17.12 -9.80 -22.93
N LYS A 93 17.81 -10.06 -21.82
CA LYS A 93 17.17 -10.22 -20.53
C LYS A 93 16.84 -8.85 -19.96
N VAL A 94 15.73 -8.79 -19.22
CA VAL A 94 15.46 -7.66 -18.36
C VAL A 94 16.50 -7.67 -17.24
N ASP A 95 17.14 -6.54 -17.03
CA ASP A 95 18.11 -6.32 -15.95
C ASP A 95 17.50 -5.47 -14.84
N THR A 96 16.82 -4.40 -15.23
CA THR A 96 16.16 -3.48 -14.29
C THR A 96 14.70 -3.31 -14.68
N VAL A 97 13.84 -3.40 -13.66
CA VAL A 97 12.41 -3.06 -13.74
C VAL A 97 12.19 -1.86 -12.82
N ARG A 98 11.66 -0.77 -13.35
CA ARG A 98 11.43 0.47 -12.59
C ARG A 98 10.00 0.93 -12.73
N TYR A 99 9.33 1.06 -11.59
CA TYR A 99 8.01 1.65 -11.47
C TYR A 99 8.14 3.16 -11.28
N GLU A 100 7.48 3.92 -12.13
CA GLU A 100 7.36 5.37 -12.05
C GLU A 100 5.89 5.72 -11.86
N VAL A 101 5.58 6.31 -10.69
CA VAL A 101 4.22 6.76 -10.37
C VAL A 101 3.99 8.11 -11.05
N ALA A 102 2.98 8.19 -11.90
CA ALA A 102 2.59 9.43 -12.57
C ALA A 102 1.57 10.22 -11.72
N SER A 103 0.59 9.52 -11.15
CA SER A 103 -0.45 10.11 -10.32
C SER A 103 -1.07 9.10 -9.38
N TYR A 104 -1.72 9.60 -8.33
CA TYR A 104 -2.57 8.81 -7.46
C TYR A 104 -3.71 9.68 -6.91
N ASP A 105 -4.81 9.05 -6.56
CA ASP A 105 -5.97 9.67 -5.95
C ASP A 105 -6.46 8.84 -4.76
N VAL A 106 -7.07 9.48 -3.77
CA VAL A 106 -7.51 8.81 -2.55
C VAL A 106 -8.90 9.24 -2.12
N HIS A 107 -9.79 8.27 -1.97
CA HIS A 107 -11.14 8.46 -1.47
C HIS A 107 -11.34 7.76 -0.14
N VAL A 108 -11.91 8.45 0.84
CA VAL A 108 -12.30 7.85 2.12
C VAL A 108 -13.63 7.13 1.95
N ILE A 109 -13.63 5.81 2.11
CA ILE A 109 -14.83 4.97 1.94
C ILE A 109 -15.53 4.67 3.28
N ASN A 110 -14.81 4.78 4.40
CA ASN A 110 -15.39 4.71 5.74
C ASN A 110 -14.59 5.62 6.69
N SER A 111 -15.26 6.56 7.35
CA SER A 111 -14.63 7.54 8.25
C SER A 111 -14.66 7.16 9.75
N ASP A 112 -15.24 6.01 10.08
CA ASP A 112 -15.33 5.47 11.45
C ASP A 112 -15.08 3.96 11.45
N TYR A 113 -13.91 3.56 10.97
CA TYR A 113 -13.48 2.16 10.95
C TYR A 113 -13.14 1.66 12.35
N ARG A 114 -13.72 0.52 12.74
CA ARG A 114 -13.62 -0.02 14.11
C ARG A 114 -13.16 -1.48 14.18
N PHE A 115 -13.00 -2.15 13.05
CA PHE A 115 -12.57 -3.54 13.05
C PHE A 115 -11.14 -3.65 13.58
N ALA A 116 -10.90 -4.62 14.48
CA ALA A 116 -9.65 -4.82 15.21
C ALA A 116 -9.15 -3.58 15.99
N ALA A 117 -9.98 -2.53 16.13
CA ALA A 117 -9.57 -1.28 16.73
C ALA A 117 -9.38 -1.44 18.24
N PRO A 118 -8.21 -1.07 18.78
CA PRO A 118 -7.99 -1.05 20.22
C PRO A 118 -8.97 -0.12 20.95
N PRO A 119 -9.44 -0.46 22.17
CA PRO A 119 -10.28 0.44 22.95
C PRO A 119 -9.68 1.84 23.11
N GLU A 120 -8.35 1.96 23.20
CA GLU A 120 -7.63 3.22 23.39
C GLU A 120 -7.72 4.18 22.20
N VAL A 121 -8.01 3.67 20.99
CA VAL A 121 -8.22 4.51 19.79
C VAL A 121 -9.70 4.81 19.54
N LEU A 122 -10.61 4.13 20.25
CA LEU A 122 -12.04 4.43 20.22
C LEU A 122 -12.40 5.62 21.12
N VAL A 123 -11.51 6.01 22.02
CA VAL A 123 -11.72 7.12 22.97
C VAL A 123 -11.04 8.39 22.47
N ASP A 124 -11.83 9.44 22.24
CA ASP A 124 -11.38 10.74 21.71
C ASP A 124 -10.55 11.58 22.68
N TYR A 125 -10.42 11.16 23.94
CA TYR A 125 -9.80 11.94 25.00
C TYR A 125 -8.75 11.13 25.77
N THR A 126 -7.59 11.74 25.99
CA THR A 126 -6.65 11.32 27.04
C THR A 126 -6.99 12.07 28.32
N ILE A 127 -7.19 11.33 29.42
CA ILE A 127 -7.25 11.91 30.76
C ILE A 127 -5.83 12.36 31.14
N THR A 128 -5.65 13.64 31.40
CA THR A 128 -4.37 14.20 31.85
C THR A 128 -4.18 13.93 33.35
N SER A 129 -2.93 13.94 33.82
CA SER A 129 -2.59 13.66 35.24
C SER A 129 -3.25 14.60 36.26
N ASN A 130 -3.76 15.74 35.81
CA ASN A 130 -4.52 16.74 36.56
C ASN A 130 -6.05 16.61 36.39
N GLY A 131 -6.55 15.46 35.90
CA GLY A 131 -7.99 15.17 35.79
C GLY A 131 -8.72 15.88 34.64
N GLY A 132 -8.00 16.55 33.74
CA GLY A 132 -8.57 17.19 32.55
C GLY A 132 -8.70 16.20 31.37
N ALA A 133 -9.72 16.39 30.53
CA ALA A 133 -9.84 15.62 29.29
C ALA A 133 -9.20 16.42 28.14
N ARG A 134 -8.09 15.92 27.57
CA ARG A 134 -7.50 16.51 26.35
C ARG A 134 -7.88 15.65 25.16
N ARG A 135 -8.47 16.27 24.12
CA ARG A 135 -8.75 15.57 22.86
C ARG A 135 -7.44 14.99 22.30
N LYS A 136 -7.42 13.71 21.98
CA LYS A 136 -6.24 13.06 21.40
C LYS A 136 -5.83 13.84 20.14
N ALA A 137 -4.53 14.06 19.99
CA ALA A 137 -3.99 14.73 18.81
C ALA A 137 -4.50 14.04 17.54
N GLU A 138 -4.79 14.87 16.55
CA GLU A 138 -5.39 14.71 15.23
C GLU A 138 -4.87 13.57 14.33
N GLY A 139 -3.99 12.69 14.83
CA GLY A 139 -3.25 11.69 14.06
C GLY A 139 -3.76 10.25 14.12
N SER A 140 -4.92 9.97 14.74
CA SER A 140 -5.54 8.63 14.74
C SER A 140 -6.86 8.65 13.99
N VAL A 141 -6.81 9.06 12.73
CA VAL A 141 -8.01 9.00 11.89
C VAL A 141 -8.26 7.54 11.53
N ARG A 142 -9.40 7.02 12.00
CA ARG A 142 -9.84 5.64 11.80
C ARG A 142 -10.55 5.53 10.45
N ILE A 143 -9.85 5.89 9.38
CA ILE A 143 -10.42 5.89 8.02
C ILE A 143 -10.03 4.63 7.26
N VAL A 144 -10.94 4.16 6.41
CA VAL A 144 -10.64 3.27 5.30
C VAL A 144 -10.54 4.11 4.04
N MET A 145 -9.50 3.87 3.26
CA MET A 145 -9.24 4.60 2.02
C MET A 145 -9.26 3.64 0.83
N MET A 146 -9.87 4.07 -0.27
CA MET A 146 -9.61 3.54 -1.59
C MET A 146 -8.53 4.42 -2.22
N LEU A 147 -7.38 3.84 -2.54
CA LEU A 147 -6.26 4.50 -3.18
C LEU A 147 -6.13 3.96 -4.61
N THR A 148 -6.17 4.84 -5.59
CA THR A 148 -5.87 4.52 -6.99
C THR A 148 -4.50 5.08 -7.35
N VAL A 149 -3.68 4.30 -8.03
CA VAL A 149 -2.35 4.71 -8.49
C VAL A 149 -2.20 4.38 -9.96
N SER A 150 -1.64 5.32 -10.71
CA SER A 150 -1.38 5.15 -12.14
C SER A 150 0.05 5.56 -12.45
N GLY A 151 0.69 4.84 -13.37
CA GLY A 151 2.06 5.10 -13.73
C GLY A 151 2.56 4.21 -14.85
N THR A 152 3.88 4.13 -14.95
CA THR A 152 4.58 3.39 -15.99
C THR A 152 5.58 2.42 -15.38
N VAL A 153 5.68 1.22 -15.97
CA VAL A 153 6.74 0.24 -15.67
C VAL A 153 7.72 0.22 -16.83
N HIS A 154 8.96 0.55 -16.53
CA HIS A 154 10.08 0.54 -17.48
C HIS A 154 10.88 -0.75 -17.32
N PHE A 155 11.12 -1.43 -18.44
CA PHE A 155 11.98 -2.60 -18.52
C PHE A 155 13.24 -2.25 -19.31
N THR A 156 14.41 -2.38 -18.70
CA THR A 156 15.70 -2.06 -19.35
C THR A 156 16.64 -3.26 -19.34
N ALA A 157 17.46 -3.37 -20.39
CA ALA A 157 18.58 -4.30 -20.46
C ALA A 157 19.76 -3.83 -19.59
N THR A 158 20.76 -4.69 -19.43
CA THR A 158 21.96 -4.42 -18.62
C THR A 158 22.78 -3.24 -19.13
N ASP A 159 22.72 -2.93 -20.42
CA ASP A 159 23.36 -1.76 -21.04
C ASP A 159 22.55 -0.46 -20.88
N GLY A 160 21.42 -0.52 -20.15
CA GLY A 160 20.51 0.60 -19.94
C GLY A 160 19.52 0.84 -21.09
N ARG A 161 19.55 0.01 -22.14
CA ARG A 161 18.64 0.14 -23.28
C ARG A 161 17.19 -0.19 -22.88
N PRO A 162 16.20 0.62 -23.26
CA PRO A 162 14.79 0.28 -23.02
C PRO A 162 14.39 -0.94 -23.86
N LEU A 163 13.75 -1.91 -23.21
CA LEU A 163 13.23 -3.13 -23.81
C LEU A 163 11.72 -3.09 -24.00
N ALA A 164 11.01 -2.58 -23.00
CA ALA A 164 9.57 -2.43 -23.02
C ALA A 164 9.14 -1.36 -22.02
N GLU A 165 7.95 -0.83 -22.25
CA GLU A 165 7.26 0.08 -21.36
C GLU A 165 5.81 -0.39 -21.26
N GLN A 166 5.26 -0.40 -20.05
CA GLN A 166 3.86 -0.74 -19.82
C GLN A 166 3.22 0.33 -18.96
N HIS A 167 1.96 0.65 -19.25
CA HIS A 167 1.15 1.41 -18.32
C HIS A 167 0.71 0.48 -17.20
N PHE A 168 0.72 0.96 -15.94
CA PHE A 168 0.10 0.23 -14.84
C PHE A 168 -0.91 1.08 -14.10
N HIS A 169 -1.91 0.38 -13.57
CA HIS A 169 -2.93 0.90 -12.70
C HIS A 169 -3.12 -0.03 -11.50
N ASP A 170 -3.05 0.55 -10.32
CA ASP A 170 -3.21 -0.11 -9.04
C ASP A 170 -4.41 0.45 -8.29
N VAL A 171 -5.14 -0.41 -7.60
CA VAL A 171 -6.19 -0.03 -6.65
C VAL A 171 -5.93 -0.74 -5.34
N PHE A 172 -5.83 0.02 -4.26
CA PHE A 172 -5.70 -0.50 -2.90
C PHE A 172 -6.90 -0.10 -2.06
N ILE A 173 -7.34 -0.99 -1.19
CA ILE A 173 -8.13 -0.62 -0.02
C ILE A 173 -7.18 -0.63 1.18
N LEU A 174 -7.03 0.51 1.83
CA LEU A 174 -6.13 0.71 2.95
C LEU A 174 -6.92 0.85 4.26
N VAL A 175 -6.46 0.16 5.30
CA VAL A 175 -7.01 0.20 6.65
C VAL A 175 -5.95 0.66 7.65
N PRO A 176 -6.33 1.22 8.82
CA PRO A 176 -5.37 1.67 9.81
C PRO A 176 -4.53 0.50 10.35
N ASN A 177 -3.23 0.70 10.45
CA ASN A 177 -2.32 -0.25 11.09
C ASN A 177 -2.28 0.02 12.59
N TRP A 178 -3.13 -0.68 13.35
CA TRP A 178 -3.23 -0.52 14.80
C TRP A 178 -1.90 -0.83 15.53
N ASP A 179 -1.12 -1.77 15.01
CA ASP A 179 0.19 -2.14 15.60
C ASP A 179 1.21 -1.01 15.47
N ALA A 180 1.14 -0.23 14.38
CA ALA A 180 1.99 0.93 14.14
C ALA A 180 1.48 2.19 14.84
N ILE A 181 0.16 2.41 14.86
CA ILE A 181 -0.47 3.61 15.44
C ILE A 181 -0.28 3.67 16.96
N LEU A 182 -0.30 2.52 17.64
CA LEU A 182 -0.14 2.45 19.10
C LEU A 182 1.32 2.57 19.58
N ARG A 183 2.31 2.35 18.70
CA ARG A 183 3.72 2.46 19.06
C ARG A 183 4.12 3.93 19.17
N HIS A 184 4.09 4.48 20.38
CA HIS A 184 4.62 5.81 20.68
C HIS A 184 6.14 5.85 20.41
N GLY A 185 6.61 6.80 19.59
CA GLY A 185 8.03 7.16 19.50
C GLY A 185 8.75 6.86 18.17
N SER A 186 8.22 5.99 17.31
CA SER A 186 8.71 5.88 15.94
C SER A 186 7.84 6.73 15.01
N LYS A 187 8.45 7.48 14.08
CA LYS A 187 7.76 7.92 12.86
C LYS A 187 7.28 6.66 12.15
N ALA A 188 6.12 6.14 12.53
CA ALA A 188 5.69 4.81 12.14
C ALA A 188 5.43 4.86 10.64
N THR A 189 6.35 4.32 9.86
CA THR A 189 6.45 4.49 8.40
C THR A 189 5.30 3.83 7.64
N ARG A 190 4.41 3.11 8.33
CA ARG A 190 3.31 2.32 7.76
C ARG A 190 2.05 2.40 8.62
N ARG A 191 1.48 3.60 8.77
CA ARG A 191 0.23 3.84 9.53
C ARG A 191 -1.01 3.22 8.88
N TYR A 192 -0.93 2.87 7.61
CA TYR A 192 -2.00 2.20 6.87
C TYR A 192 -1.42 1.03 6.07
N ILE A 193 -2.21 -0.04 5.97
CA ILE A 193 -1.86 -1.30 5.30
C ILE A 193 -3.02 -1.77 4.43
N ALA A 194 -2.72 -2.51 3.37
CA ALA A 194 -3.67 -2.97 2.38
C ALA A 194 -4.45 -4.20 2.86
N ILE A 195 -5.78 -4.12 2.76
CA ILE A 195 -6.71 -5.25 2.91
C ILE A 195 -7.15 -5.80 1.55
N SER A 196 -7.00 -5.02 0.48
CA SER A 196 -7.24 -5.44 -0.90
C SER A 196 -6.29 -4.70 -1.84
N HIS A 197 -5.88 -5.38 -2.91
CA HIS A 197 -4.96 -4.87 -3.93
C HIS A 197 -5.31 -5.46 -5.29
N THR A 198 -5.64 -4.62 -6.26
CA THR A 198 -5.82 -5.00 -7.66
C THR A 198 -4.78 -4.29 -8.52
N TYR A 199 -3.90 -5.06 -9.15
CA TYR A 199 -2.88 -4.58 -10.09
C TYR A 199 -3.26 -4.93 -11.53
N ARG A 200 -3.09 -3.98 -12.44
CA ARG A 200 -3.16 -4.21 -13.88
C ARG A 200 -2.01 -3.48 -14.58
N ALA A 201 -1.29 -4.18 -15.45
CA ALA A 201 -0.37 -3.56 -16.39
C ALA A 201 -0.59 -4.09 -17.81
N TYR A 202 -0.38 -3.23 -18.80
CA TYR A 202 -0.58 -3.53 -20.22
C TYR A 202 0.32 -2.68 -21.13
#